data_AF-A0A3A5V352-F1
#
_entry.id   AF-A0A3A5V352-F1
#
_cell.length_a   1.000
_cell.length_b   1.000
_cell.length_c   1.000
_cell.angle_alpha   90.00
_cell.angle_beta   90.00
_cell.angle_gamma   90.00
#
_symmetry.space_group_name_H-M   'P 1'
#
loop_
_entity.id
_entity.type
_entity.pdbx_description
1 polymer ?
#
loop_
_entity_poly.entity_id
_entity_poly.type
_entity_poly.pdbx_seq_one_letter_code
_entity_poly.pdbx_strand_id
1 'polypeptide(L)'
;MSDYRFTVGTSVMCNFGQEGWKLGRIIALNYREETWAEDIFAPYQVLLEENHSLIYVPEDDNRFCREAALEDINILKRKDALAAYQSDVDEIEDTTTASSQYDKLSCTVEPGEEKHQRYRKGRCFCCNDCPTDWSYVELYSEHYRCAGRNNLPITRHEINLGTVACGEEISYTPNGALLDMTGFMQGPTLVRLPPGLVFSDDGRLSGTVRYDPHRKEAYDVDFVAVSTVHWQDASIGLVRLEITFKVEGNRPPTEFDVAAFETEQNEARTKAVELLKKLNHTWDLWDREELGNRSVCKQMLADLDLLRQLAESHPRLDQGRWWAHLGGFHMNVHKLLENTLFECELYLGYSLTFGDDGVRYYTEENLRGCYQKRLLEAARFMWYDGLEHLLQNEWDSAIEIFQQAALKKDGWGWAVNHGDIWLSEAVARMLQGAEVGLQGSQPQGTEWIE
;
A
#
# COMPACT_ATOMS: atom_id res chain seq x y z
N MET A 1 -40.75 6.28 6.99
CA MET A 1 -39.63 6.39 6.03
C MET A 1 -38.55 5.50 6.60
N SER A 2 -38.10 4.52 5.82
CA SER A 2 -36.90 3.73 6.16
C SER A 2 -35.73 4.69 6.29
N ASP A 3 -35.09 4.68 7.46
CA ASP A 3 -33.94 5.53 7.73
C ASP A 3 -32.71 4.82 7.17
N TYR A 4 -32.48 5.00 5.87
CA TYR A 4 -31.32 4.42 5.18
C TYR A 4 -30.04 5.17 5.57
N ARG A 5 -28.92 4.45 5.63
CA ARG A 5 -27.62 5.02 6.02
C ARG A 5 -27.12 6.12 5.09
N PHE A 6 -27.49 6.07 3.81
CA PHE A 6 -26.96 6.96 2.79
C PHE A 6 -28.04 7.75 2.05
N THR A 7 -27.64 8.92 1.56
CA THR A 7 -28.53 9.85 0.83
C THR A 7 -28.18 9.90 -0.66
N VAL A 8 -29.08 10.44 -1.48
CA VAL A 8 -28.78 10.73 -2.90
C VAL A 8 -27.58 11.66 -3.00
N GLY A 9 -26.62 11.30 -3.86
CA GLY A 9 -25.36 12.01 -4.05
C GLY A 9 -24.17 11.40 -3.28
N THR A 10 -24.40 10.56 -2.27
CA THR A 10 -23.33 9.92 -1.50
C THR A 10 -22.50 8.98 -2.38
N SER A 11 -21.17 9.12 -2.34
CA SER A 11 -20.21 8.19 -2.96
C SER A 11 -20.07 6.93 -2.13
N VAL A 12 -20.24 5.79 -2.78
CA VAL A 12 -20.28 4.48 -2.13
C VAL A 12 -19.45 3.46 -2.89
N MET A 13 -18.87 2.51 -2.16
CA MET A 13 -18.31 1.28 -2.73
C MET A 13 -19.40 0.21 -2.72
N CYS A 14 -19.62 -0.44 -3.86
CA CYS A 14 -20.60 -1.52 -4.04
C CYS A 14 -19.88 -2.86 -4.26
N ASN A 15 -20.31 -3.90 -3.55
CA ASN A 15 -19.67 -5.21 -3.58
C ASN A 15 -20.19 -6.08 -4.74
N PHE A 16 -19.32 -6.51 -5.64
CA PHE A 16 -19.60 -7.43 -6.75
C PHE A 16 -19.04 -8.85 -6.51
N GLY A 17 -18.74 -9.19 -5.25
CA GLY A 17 -18.21 -10.49 -4.88
C GLY A 17 -16.82 -10.72 -5.47
N GLN A 18 -16.70 -11.65 -6.41
CA GLN A 18 -15.41 -12.01 -7.02
C GLN A 18 -14.83 -10.90 -7.92
N GLU A 19 -15.68 -9.98 -8.41
CA GLU A 19 -15.21 -8.81 -9.17
C GLU A 19 -14.76 -7.65 -8.27
N GLY A 20 -14.81 -7.82 -6.94
CA GLY A 20 -14.37 -6.81 -5.98
C GLY A 20 -15.38 -5.69 -5.76
N TRP A 21 -14.91 -4.57 -5.20
CA TRP A 21 -15.76 -3.41 -4.96
C TRP A 21 -15.63 -2.39 -6.08
N LYS A 22 -16.74 -1.78 -6.47
CA LYS A 22 -16.78 -0.72 -7.50
C LYS A 22 -17.33 0.56 -6.91
N LEU A 23 -16.70 1.69 -7.24
CA LEU A 23 -17.16 3.01 -6.82
C LEU A 23 -18.40 3.41 -7.62
N GLY A 24 -19.37 3.98 -6.92
CA GLY A 24 -20.55 4.57 -7.52
C GLY A 24 -21.11 5.70 -6.67
N ARG A 25 -22.18 6.29 -7.18
CA ARG A 25 -22.92 7.37 -6.54
C ARG A 25 -24.38 6.98 -6.41
N ILE A 26 -24.95 7.16 -5.23
CA ILE A 26 -26.39 6.93 -5.04
C ILE A 26 -27.16 7.99 -5.81
N ILE A 27 -28.07 7.56 -6.69
CA ILE A 27 -28.89 8.47 -7.51
C ILE A 27 -30.38 8.43 -7.14
N ALA A 28 -30.83 7.36 -6.49
CA ALA A 28 -32.20 7.23 -6.01
C ALA A 28 -32.28 6.32 -4.78
N LEU A 29 -33.31 6.54 -3.96
CA LEU A 29 -33.65 5.71 -2.80
C LEU A 29 -34.96 4.96 -3.06
N ASN A 30 -35.16 3.82 -2.41
CA ASN A 30 -36.35 2.95 -2.61
C ASN A 30 -36.57 2.62 -4.09
N TYR A 31 -35.49 2.20 -4.77
CA TYR A 31 -35.52 1.86 -6.18
C TYR A 31 -36.35 0.61 -6.44
N ARG A 32 -37.07 0.59 -7.57
CA ARG A 32 -37.87 -0.55 -7.99
C ARG A 32 -37.86 -0.68 -9.51
N GLU A 33 -37.70 -1.91 -9.99
CA GLU A 33 -37.93 -2.26 -11.39
C GLU A 33 -39.42 -2.43 -11.67
N GLU A 34 -39.88 -2.07 -12.88
CA GLU A 34 -41.29 -2.21 -13.28
C GLU A 34 -41.81 -3.65 -13.15
N THR A 35 -40.92 -4.63 -13.29
CA THR A 35 -41.25 -6.07 -13.25
C THR A 35 -41.32 -6.65 -11.83
N TRP A 36 -40.90 -5.91 -10.80
CA TRP A 36 -40.93 -6.38 -9.41
C TRP A 36 -42.34 -6.30 -8.82
N ALA A 37 -42.62 -7.11 -7.80
CA ALA A 37 -43.86 -6.97 -7.02
C ALA A 37 -43.95 -5.57 -6.38
N GLU A 38 -45.16 -5.09 -6.09
CA GLU A 38 -45.40 -3.71 -5.62
C GLU A 38 -44.69 -3.37 -4.30
N ASP A 39 -44.41 -4.39 -3.48
CA ASP A 39 -43.79 -4.30 -2.17
C ASP A 39 -42.29 -4.62 -2.16
N ILE A 40 -41.69 -4.86 -3.34
CA ILE A 40 -40.25 -5.14 -3.47
C ILE A 40 -39.54 -3.88 -3.96
N PHE A 41 -38.60 -3.42 -3.15
CA PHE A 41 -37.74 -2.26 -3.44
C PHE A 41 -36.33 -2.53 -2.94
N ALA A 42 -35.35 -2.03 -3.69
CA ALA A 42 -33.96 -1.95 -3.31
C ALA A 42 -33.71 -0.62 -2.58
N PRO A 43 -32.92 -0.60 -1.49
CA PRO A 43 -32.60 0.62 -0.77
C PRO A 43 -32.04 1.74 -1.64
N TYR A 44 -31.13 1.40 -2.56
CA TYR A 44 -30.37 2.35 -3.35
C TYR A 44 -30.33 1.96 -4.83
N GLN A 45 -30.50 2.93 -5.72
CA GLN A 45 -29.99 2.87 -7.08
C GLN A 45 -28.66 3.61 -7.15
N VAL A 46 -27.66 2.99 -7.74
CA VAL A 46 -26.29 3.50 -7.80
C VAL A 46 -25.84 3.61 -9.25
N LEU A 47 -25.25 4.75 -9.61
CA LEU A 47 -24.54 4.97 -10.86
C LEU A 47 -23.06 4.65 -10.64
N LEU A 48 -22.52 3.65 -11.34
CA LEU A 48 -21.10 3.33 -11.27
C LEU A 48 -20.26 4.42 -11.95
N GLU A 49 -19.14 4.80 -11.32
CA GLU A 49 -18.27 5.85 -11.86
C GLU A 49 -17.45 5.36 -13.07
N GLU A 50 -17.06 4.08 -13.09
CA GLU A 50 -16.19 3.50 -14.15
C GLU A 50 -16.84 3.51 -15.55
N ASN A 51 -18.11 3.12 -15.65
CA ASN A 51 -18.78 2.87 -16.93
C ASN A 51 -20.17 3.51 -17.02
N HIS A 52 -20.55 4.33 -16.03
CA HIS A 52 -21.86 4.97 -15.94
C HIS A 52 -23.04 4.00 -16.02
N SER A 53 -22.84 2.72 -15.66
CA SER A 53 -23.94 1.75 -15.58
C SER A 53 -24.73 1.93 -14.29
N LEU A 54 -26.03 1.63 -14.37
CA LEU A 54 -26.93 1.65 -13.22
C LEU A 54 -27.01 0.26 -12.60
N ILE A 55 -26.84 0.21 -11.29
CA ILE A 55 -27.07 -0.97 -10.47
C ILE A 55 -28.03 -0.63 -9.33
N TYR A 56 -28.48 -1.65 -8.62
CA TYR A 56 -29.17 -1.49 -7.35
C TYR A 56 -28.47 -2.27 -6.26
N VAL A 57 -28.52 -1.75 -5.04
CA VAL A 57 -27.99 -2.42 -3.85
C VAL A 57 -29.11 -3.26 -3.23
N PRO A 58 -28.95 -4.59 -3.04
CA PRO A 58 -30.03 -5.44 -2.56
C PRO A 58 -30.51 -5.13 -1.13
N GLU A 59 -29.58 -4.82 -0.23
CA GLU A 59 -29.86 -4.56 1.18
C GLU A 59 -28.98 -3.40 1.69
N ASP A 60 -29.48 -2.60 2.63
CA ASP A 60 -28.72 -1.53 3.27
C ASP A 60 -27.80 -2.11 4.34
N ASP A 61 -26.78 -2.82 3.89
CA ASP A 61 -25.83 -3.54 4.74
C ASP A 61 -24.41 -3.34 4.21
N ASN A 62 -23.44 -3.23 5.12
CA ASN A 62 -22.02 -3.10 4.80
C ASN A 62 -21.47 -4.25 3.95
N ARG A 63 -22.14 -5.40 3.86
CA ARG A 63 -21.80 -6.52 2.97
C ARG A 63 -22.05 -6.19 1.50
N PHE A 64 -23.02 -5.31 1.20
CA PHE A 64 -23.39 -4.94 -0.16
C PHE A 64 -22.90 -3.54 -0.54
N CYS A 65 -22.93 -2.60 0.41
CA CYS A 65 -22.59 -1.21 0.14
C CYS A 65 -22.03 -0.52 1.40
N ARG A 66 -20.93 0.20 1.22
CA ARG A 66 -20.29 1.03 2.26
C ARG A 66 -19.97 2.40 1.71
N GLU A 67 -19.83 3.38 2.59
CA GLU A 67 -19.31 4.69 2.21
C GLU A 67 -17.91 4.55 1.60
N ALA A 68 -17.64 5.30 0.54
CA ALA A 68 -16.32 5.33 -0.06
C ALA A 68 -15.39 6.18 0.82
N ALA A 69 -14.29 5.58 1.28
CA ALA A 69 -13.23 6.31 1.94
C ALA A 69 -12.45 7.15 0.91
N LEU A 70 -11.74 8.18 1.38
CA LEU A 70 -10.87 8.98 0.51
C LEU A 70 -9.83 8.12 -0.21
N GLU A 71 -9.30 7.10 0.47
CA GLU A 71 -8.37 6.14 -0.12
C GLU A 71 -9.02 5.33 -1.25
N ASP A 72 -10.28 4.91 -1.13
CA ASP A 72 -10.98 4.18 -2.21
C ASP A 72 -11.09 5.05 -3.46
N ILE A 73 -11.41 6.33 -3.27
CA ILE A 73 -11.52 7.32 -4.34
C ILE A 73 -10.14 7.53 -4.99
N ASN A 74 -9.08 7.67 -4.18
CA ASN A 74 -7.73 7.88 -4.69
C ASN A 74 -7.22 6.66 -5.48
N ILE A 75 -7.42 5.44 -4.97
CA ILE A 75 -7.01 4.20 -5.65
C ILE A 75 -7.59 4.14 -7.06
N LEU A 76 -8.84 4.59 -7.24
CA LEU A 76 -9.52 4.56 -8.54
C LEU A 76 -9.20 5.77 -9.44
N LYS A 77 -8.88 6.94 -8.87
CA LYS A 77 -8.69 8.19 -9.65
C LYS A 77 -7.24 8.54 -10.00
N ARG A 78 -6.25 7.95 -9.36
CA ARG A 78 -4.83 8.15 -9.70
C ARG A 78 -4.11 6.83 -9.77
N LYS A 79 -3.01 6.73 -10.54
CA LYS A 79 -2.26 5.49 -10.78
C LYS A 79 -1.45 4.98 -9.57
N ASP A 80 -1.08 5.88 -8.66
CA ASP A 80 -0.35 5.58 -7.42
C ASP A 80 -0.27 6.84 -6.53
N ALA A 81 0.27 6.70 -5.32
CA ALA A 81 0.31 7.76 -4.32
C ALA A 81 1.13 9.00 -4.70
N LEU A 82 2.05 8.89 -5.67
CA LEU A 82 2.90 9.99 -6.15
C LEU A 82 2.40 10.56 -7.49
N ALA A 83 1.49 9.87 -8.18
CA ALA A 83 0.85 10.37 -9.39
C ALA A 83 0.01 11.62 -9.10
N ALA A 84 -0.11 12.48 -10.11
CA ALA A 84 -1.02 13.61 -10.05
C ALA A 84 -2.48 13.14 -9.93
N TYR A 85 -3.32 13.94 -9.27
CA TYR A 85 -4.74 13.67 -9.18
C TYR A 85 -5.42 14.06 -10.50
N GLN A 86 -6.12 13.14 -11.16
CA GLN A 86 -6.95 13.47 -12.32
C GLN A 86 -8.24 14.11 -11.80
N SER A 87 -8.39 15.42 -11.97
CA SER A 87 -9.58 16.16 -11.53
C SER A 87 -10.48 16.48 -12.73
N ASP A 88 -11.70 15.95 -12.70
CA ASP A 88 -12.86 16.48 -13.45
C ASP A 88 -14.06 16.79 -12.52
N VAL A 89 -13.92 16.64 -11.20
CA VAL A 89 -14.98 16.98 -10.23
C VAL A 89 -14.36 17.52 -8.95
N ASP A 90 -14.83 18.72 -8.59
CA ASP A 90 -14.65 19.54 -7.39
C ASP A 90 -13.55 19.13 -6.39
N GLU A 91 -12.66 20.09 -6.13
CA GLU A 91 -11.70 20.13 -5.05
C GLU A 91 -12.34 19.67 -3.72
N ILE A 92 -12.18 18.39 -3.40
CA ILE A 92 -12.19 17.97 -2.01
C ILE A 92 -10.87 18.49 -1.47
N GLU A 93 -10.93 19.62 -0.78
CA GLU A 93 -9.80 20.14 -0.01
C GLU A 93 -9.22 18.97 0.79
N ASP A 94 -7.93 18.71 0.60
CA ASP A 94 -7.14 17.76 1.40
C ASP A 94 -6.98 18.40 2.80
N THR A 95 -8.08 18.52 3.55
CA THR A 95 -8.11 18.97 4.94
C THR A 95 -7.63 17.86 5.87
N THR A 96 -6.50 17.22 5.55
CA THR A 96 -5.63 16.77 6.62
C THR A 96 -4.91 18.03 7.10
N THR A 97 -5.42 18.61 8.20
CA THR A 97 -4.72 19.61 8.99
C THR A 97 -3.24 19.26 9.05
N ALA A 98 -2.45 19.98 8.26
CA ALA A 98 -1.00 19.91 8.26
C ALA A 98 -0.54 20.41 9.63
N SER A 99 -0.47 19.50 10.61
CA SER A 99 0.37 19.74 11.76
C SER A 99 1.77 19.87 11.20
N SER A 100 2.44 20.96 11.51
CA SER A 100 3.77 21.35 11.06
C SER A 100 4.86 20.39 11.60
N GLN A 101 4.76 19.09 11.32
CA GLN A 101 5.77 18.08 11.64
C GLN A 101 6.77 17.98 10.47
N TYR A 102 7.45 19.09 10.19
CA TYR A 102 8.78 19.00 9.59
C TYR A 102 9.76 18.58 10.72
N ASP A 103 10.80 17.80 10.39
CA ASP A 103 11.94 17.39 11.26
C ASP A 103 11.94 16.01 11.97
N LYS A 104 11.32 14.95 11.43
CA LYS A 104 11.53 13.59 11.99
C LYS A 104 12.13 12.54 11.05
N LEU A 105 12.25 12.81 9.75
CA LEU A 105 12.95 11.92 8.82
C LEU A 105 14.47 12.04 9.00
N SER A 106 15.17 10.92 8.96
CA SER A 106 16.62 10.88 9.03
C SER A 106 17.18 9.66 8.30
N CYS A 107 18.27 9.84 7.56
CA CYS A 107 19.05 8.75 6.98
C CYS A 107 20.33 8.43 7.77
N THR A 108 20.53 9.04 8.94
CA THR A 108 21.64 8.69 9.83
C THR A 108 21.31 7.41 10.60
N VAL A 109 22.16 6.38 10.48
CA VAL A 109 22.00 5.10 11.19
C VAL A 109 22.66 5.20 12.56
N GLU A 110 21.91 4.93 13.63
CA GLU A 110 22.46 4.83 14.98
C GLU A 110 23.16 3.45 15.17
N PRO A 111 24.25 3.36 15.97
CA PRO A 111 24.93 2.09 16.18
C PRO A 111 24.01 1.00 16.75
N GLY A 112 23.87 -0.13 16.04
CA GLY A 112 23.03 -1.26 16.46
C GLY A 112 21.59 -1.25 15.94
N GLU A 113 21.20 -0.23 15.17
CA GLU A 113 19.86 -0.12 14.57
C GLU A 113 19.74 -0.92 13.26
N GLU A 114 18.72 -1.76 13.15
CA GLU A 114 18.40 -2.47 11.91
C GLU A 114 17.54 -1.59 10.98
N LYS A 115 18.05 -1.29 9.78
CA LYS A 115 17.41 -0.37 8.82
C LYS A 115 15.94 -0.66 8.50
N HIS A 116 15.55 -1.93 8.44
CA HIS A 116 14.19 -2.33 8.08
C HIS A 116 13.20 -2.17 9.23
N GLN A 117 13.67 -1.90 10.46
CA GLN A 117 12.86 -1.79 11.66
C GLN A 117 12.62 -0.34 12.07
N ARG A 118 13.18 0.63 11.35
CA ARG A 118 13.15 2.05 11.73
C ARG A 118 11.74 2.65 11.76
N TYR A 119 10.80 2.05 11.02
CA TYR A 119 9.39 2.41 11.11
C TYR A 119 8.80 2.26 12.52
N ARG A 120 9.41 1.41 13.37
CA ARG A 120 9.00 1.18 14.76
C ARG A 120 9.23 2.40 15.66
N LYS A 121 10.11 3.33 15.27
CA LYS A 121 10.37 4.58 16.01
C LYS A 121 9.21 5.58 15.98
N GLY A 122 8.20 5.35 15.14
CA GLY A 122 7.03 6.24 15.04
C GLY A 122 7.31 7.67 14.59
N ARG A 123 8.53 7.92 14.05
CA ARG A 123 9.00 9.22 13.56
C ARG A 123 8.19 9.75 12.38
N CYS A 124 7.51 8.86 11.66
CA CYS A 124 6.43 9.21 10.75
C CYS A 124 5.19 8.34 11.03
N PHE A 125 4.17 8.38 10.17
CA PHE A 125 3.07 7.40 10.19
C PHE A 125 3.54 6.02 9.66
N CYS A 126 4.57 5.46 10.29
CA CYS A 126 5.06 4.09 10.10
C CYS A 126 5.69 3.76 8.75
N CYS A 127 6.20 4.75 8.02
CA CYS A 127 7.24 4.54 7.01
C CYS A 127 8.61 4.34 7.69
N ASN A 128 9.58 3.80 6.95
CA ASN A 128 10.99 3.93 7.27
C ASN A 128 11.31 5.43 7.39
N ASP A 129 12.04 5.86 8.40
CA ASP A 129 12.36 7.27 8.60
C ASP A 129 13.46 7.76 7.64
N CYS A 130 14.07 6.88 6.84
CA CYS A 130 14.94 7.26 5.74
C CYS A 130 14.28 7.08 4.37
N PRO A 131 13.96 8.19 3.65
CA PRO A 131 13.35 8.11 2.32
C PRO A 131 14.14 7.30 1.29
N THR A 132 15.46 7.24 1.38
CA THR A 132 16.29 6.43 0.46
C THR A 132 16.16 4.93 0.67
N ASP A 133 15.62 4.50 1.83
CA ASP A 133 15.32 3.11 2.14
C ASP A 133 13.82 2.79 1.93
N TRP A 134 13.02 3.74 1.38
CA TRP A 134 11.60 3.49 1.09
C TRP A 134 11.42 2.43 0.00
N SER A 135 10.56 1.48 0.31
CA SER A 135 10.14 0.39 -0.55
C SER A 135 9.02 0.82 -1.51
N TYR A 136 8.64 -0.07 -2.43
CA TYR A 136 7.51 0.16 -3.35
C TYR A 136 6.20 0.50 -2.62
N VAL A 137 5.92 -0.07 -1.45
CA VAL A 137 4.68 0.26 -0.73
C VAL A 137 4.72 1.68 -0.19
N GLU A 138 5.86 2.14 0.31
CA GLU A 138 6.00 3.49 0.87
C GLU A 138 5.98 4.56 -0.22
N LEU A 139 6.50 4.22 -1.40
CA LEU A 139 6.49 5.09 -2.57
C LEU A 139 5.12 5.11 -3.25
N TYR A 140 4.49 3.95 -3.50
CA TYR A 140 3.36 3.87 -4.43
C TYR A 140 1.99 3.63 -3.79
N SER A 141 1.90 3.13 -2.56
CA SER A 141 0.62 2.75 -1.96
C SER A 141 -0.19 3.94 -1.46
N GLU A 142 -1.48 3.91 -1.76
CA GLU A 142 -2.51 4.84 -1.27
C GLU A 142 -2.78 4.73 0.23
N HIS A 143 -2.44 3.60 0.86
CA HIS A 143 -2.56 3.45 2.30
C HIS A 143 -1.34 4.03 3.03
N TYR A 144 -0.14 3.83 2.49
CA TYR A 144 1.09 4.35 3.10
C TYR A 144 1.24 5.85 2.89
N ARG A 145 1.15 6.34 1.63
CA ARG A 145 1.25 7.77 1.28
C ARG A 145 2.41 8.50 1.97
N CYS A 146 3.58 7.88 2.07
CA CYS A 146 4.67 8.37 2.93
C CYS A 146 5.13 9.78 2.57
N ALA A 147 5.25 10.10 1.27
CA ALA A 147 5.60 11.45 0.84
C ALA A 147 4.58 12.49 1.31
N GLY A 148 3.28 12.25 1.08
CA GLY A 148 2.22 13.16 1.48
C GLY A 148 2.09 13.31 3.00
N ARG A 149 2.17 12.20 3.75
CA ARG A 149 2.10 12.21 5.22
C ARG A 149 3.29 12.90 5.89
N ASN A 150 4.44 12.96 5.21
CA ASN A 150 5.63 13.69 5.66
C ASN A 150 5.80 15.05 4.94
N ASN A 151 4.79 15.49 4.18
CA ASN A 151 4.78 16.76 3.45
C ASN A 151 6.02 17.00 2.58
N LEU A 152 6.51 15.94 1.91
CA LEU A 152 7.64 16.02 1.01
C LEU A 152 7.19 16.50 -0.38
N PRO A 153 7.85 17.51 -0.98
CA PRO A 153 7.53 17.96 -2.32
C PRO A 153 7.82 16.86 -3.35
N ILE A 154 7.05 16.85 -4.44
CA ILE A 154 7.21 15.91 -5.55
C ILE A 154 7.41 16.71 -6.83
N THR A 155 8.63 16.67 -7.37
CA THR A 155 8.96 17.20 -8.70
C THR A 155 8.69 16.14 -9.75
N ARG A 156 7.86 16.47 -10.75
CA ARG A 156 7.45 15.53 -11.80
C ARG A 156 8.11 15.88 -13.13
N HIS A 157 8.60 14.85 -13.81
CA HIS A 157 9.12 14.95 -15.16
C HIS A 157 8.43 13.94 -16.06
N GLU A 158 7.63 14.46 -16.98
CA GLU A 158 6.91 13.66 -17.96
C GLU A 158 7.63 13.74 -19.32
N ILE A 159 7.96 12.58 -19.86
CA ILE A 159 8.63 12.42 -21.15
C ILE A 159 7.77 11.52 -22.01
N ASN A 160 7.43 12.01 -23.20
CA ASN A 160 6.74 11.22 -24.21
C ASN A 160 7.72 10.96 -25.37
N LEU A 161 8.09 9.70 -25.59
CA LEU A 161 8.99 9.30 -26.68
C LEU A 161 8.24 9.03 -27.99
N GLY A 162 6.93 9.26 -28.02
CA GLY A 162 6.09 9.11 -29.21
C GLY A 162 5.72 7.66 -29.48
N THR A 163 5.76 7.28 -30.76
CA THR A 163 5.48 5.91 -31.22
C THR A 163 6.77 5.27 -31.71
N VAL A 164 7.05 4.06 -31.25
CA VAL A 164 8.27 3.31 -31.53
C VAL A 164 7.88 1.94 -32.08
N ALA A 165 8.50 1.52 -33.18
CA ALA A 165 8.25 0.20 -33.75
C ALA A 165 9.02 -0.91 -33.02
N CYS A 166 8.47 -2.13 -32.98
CA CYS A 166 9.24 -3.30 -32.58
C CYS A 166 10.46 -3.47 -33.52
N GLY A 167 11.66 -3.53 -32.94
CA GLY A 167 12.95 -3.56 -33.63
C GLY A 167 13.66 -2.20 -33.71
N GLU A 168 13.01 -1.11 -33.30
CA GLU A 168 13.59 0.23 -33.27
C GLU A 168 14.42 0.47 -31.99
N GLU A 169 15.45 1.30 -32.12
CA GLU A 169 16.33 1.68 -31.01
C GLU A 169 15.80 2.92 -30.30
N ILE A 170 15.66 2.84 -28.98
CA ILE A 170 15.44 3.97 -28.10
C ILE A 170 16.79 4.37 -27.51
N SER A 171 17.08 5.67 -27.52
CA SER A 171 18.21 6.27 -26.81
C SER A 171 17.75 7.58 -26.20
N TYR A 172 17.24 7.49 -24.97
CA TYR A 172 16.84 8.64 -24.18
C TYR A 172 17.91 8.91 -23.11
N THR A 173 18.34 10.18 -23.05
CA THR A 173 19.23 10.67 -22.00
C THR A 173 18.57 11.87 -21.33
N PRO A 174 18.53 11.91 -19.97
CA PRO A 174 17.99 13.05 -19.26
C PRO A 174 18.69 14.35 -19.59
N ASN A 175 17.93 15.45 -19.52
CA ASN A 175 18.42 16.79 -19.82
C ASN A 175 17.84 17.82 -18.84
N GLY A 176 18.35 19.05 -18.91
CA GLY A 176 17.84 20.16 -18.09
C GLY A 176 17.95 19.86 -16.60
N ALA A 177 16.82 19.96 -15.88
CA ALA A 177 16.75 19.73 -14.45
C ALA A 177 17.03 18.28 -14.02
N LEU A 178 16.89 17.31 -14.93
CA LEU A 178 17.22 15.91 -14.66
C LEU A 178 18.70 15.58 -14.89
N LEU A 179 19.48 16.53 -15.41
CA LEU A 179 20.90 16.31 -15.65
C LEU A 179 21.60 16.03 -14.30
N ASP A 180 22.43 15.00 -14.25
CA ASP A 180 23.16 14.53 -13.07
C ASP A 180 22.30 13.98 -11.90
N MET A 181 20.99 13.82 -12.09
CA MET A 181 20.14 13.13 -11.11
C MET A 181 20.42 11.62 -11.09
N THR A 182 20.35 11.01 -9.91
CA THR A 182 20.56 9.56 -9.68
C THR A 182 19.55 9.00 -8.69
N GLY A 183 19.63 7.71 -8.37
CA GLY A 183 18.75 7.04 -7.41
C GLY A 183 17.42 6.55 -7.99
N PHE A 184 17.25 6.57 -9.32
CA PHE A 184 16.03 6.09 -9.96
C PHE A 184 15.85 4.56 -9.91
N MET A 185 16.88 3.80 -9.55
CA MET A 185 16.79 2.35 -9.34
C MET A 185 16.22 1.96 -7.97
N GLN A 186 15.85 2.93 -7.11
CA GLN A 186 15.22 2.63 -5.82
C GLN A 186 13.88 1.89 -5.96
N GLY A 187 13.03 2.30 -6.90
CA GLY A 187 11.71 1.70 -7.11
C GLY A 187 11.15 1.75 -8.54
N PRO A 188 11.91 1.46 -9.60
CA PRO A 188 11.41 1.59 -10.97
C PRO A 188 10.37 0.51 -11.34
N THR A 189 9.40 0.85 -12.19
CA THR A 189 8.41 -0.09 -12.72
C THR A 189 8.95 -0.90 -13.90
N LEU A 190 10.11 -1.56 -13.72
CA LEU A 190 10.86 -2.22 -14.80
C LEU A 190 10.04 -3.26 -15.57
N VAL A 191 9.11 -3.94 -14.90
CA VAL A 191 8.23 -4.95 -15.52
C VAL A 191 7.34 -4.40 -16.63
N ARG A 192 7.18 -3.06 -16.71
CA ARG A 192 6.40 -2.38 -17.74
C ARG A 192 7.20 -2.13 -19.01
N LEU A 193 8.53 -2.17 -18.95
CA LEU A 193 9.36 -1.96 -20.13
C LEU A 193 9.32 -3.17 -21.08
N PRO A 194 9.24 -2.94 -22.39
CA PRO A 194 9.44 -3.99 -23.39
C PRO A 194 10.79 -4.69 -23.24
N PRO A 195 10.91 -5.98 -23.59
CA PRO A 195 12.18 -6.66 -23.62
C PRO A 195 13.20 -5.93 -24.52
N GLY A 196 14.47 -5.94 -24.11
CA GLY A 196 15.57 -5.31 -24.87
C GLY A 196 15.86 -3.85 -24.51
N LEU A 197 14.99 -3.19 -23.75
CA LEU A 197 15.27 -1.90 -23.15
C LEU A 197 15.93 -2.06 -21.78
N VAL A 198 16.83 -1.14 -21.44
CA VAL A 198 17.53 -1.05 -20.16
C VAL A 198 17.36 0.36 -19.61
N PHE A 199 16.97 0.44 -18.35
CA PHE A 199 16.90 1.69 -17.60
C PHE A 199 18.03 1.73 -16.57
N SER A 200 18.68 2.88 -16.43
CA SER A 200 19.78 3.08 -15.49
C SER A 200 19.45 4.04 -14.37
N ASP A 201 20.24 3.99 -13.29
CA ASP A 201 20.02 4.77 -12.07
C ASP A 201 20.09 6.29 -12.27
N ASP A 202 20.77 6.73 -13.33
CA ASP A 202 20.84 8.12 -13.76
C ASP A 202 19.68 8.56 -14.67
N GLY A 203 18.64 7.73 -14.82
CA GLY A 203 17.44 8.06 -15.59
C GLY A 203 17.53 7.83 -17.10
N ARG A 204 18.63 7.27 -17.62
CA ARG A 204 18.72 6.92 -19.06
C ARG A 204 17.90 5.69 -19.38
N LEU A 205 17.29 5.69 -20.56
CA LEU A 205 16.58 4.56 -21.14
C LEU A 205 17.16 4.28 -22.52
N SER A 206 17.72 3.09 -22.72
CA SER A 206 18.32 2.73 -24.00
C SER A 206 18.13 1.26 -24.38
N GLY A 207 18.23 0.97 -25.67
CA GLY A 207 18.18 -0.39 -26.21
C GLY A 207 17.20 -0.52 -27.36
N THR A 208 17.11 -1.72 -27.90
CA THR A 208 16.18 -2.04 -28.99
C THR A 208 14.90 -2.63 -28.43
N VAL A 209 13.75 -2.08 -28.83
CA VAL A 209 12.44 -2.66 -28.47
C VAL A 209 12.31 -4.03 -29.12
N ARG A 210 12.18 -5.09 -28.32
CA ARG A 210 11.98 -6.46 -28.82
C ARG A 210 10.56 -6.92 -28.63
N TYR A 211 10.22 -8.00 -29.34
CA TYR A 211 8.92 -8.66 -29.24
C TYR A 211 8.60 -9.02 -27.79
N ASP A 212 7.44 -8.56 -27.32
CA ASP A 212 6.89 -8.84 -25.99
C ASP A 212 5.70 -9.79 -26.12
N PRO A 213 5.85 -11.08 -25.75
CA PRO A 213 4.79 -12.06 -25.89
C PRO A 213 3.63 -11.87 -24.90
N HIS A 214 3.76 -10.97 -23.91
CA HIS A 214 2.69 -10.67 -22.95
C HIS A 214 1.81 -9.49 -23.38
N ARG A 215 2.11 -8.85 -24.52
CA ARG A 215 1.41 -7.65 -24.98
C ARG A 215 0.79 -7.87 -26.36
N LYS A 216 -0.22 -7.05 -26.67
CA LYS A 216 -0.89 -7.04 -27.96
C LYS A 216 0.04 -6.50 -29.06
N GLU A 217 -0.42 -6.51 -30.31
CA GLU A 217 0.32 -6.01 -31.47
C GLU A 217 0.68 -4.51 -31.36
N ALA A 218 -0.18 -3.74 -30.70
CA ALA A 218 0.09 -2.36 -30.29
C ALA A 218 -0.32 -2.16 -28.83
N TYR A 219 0.51 -1.44 -28.07
CA TYR A 219 0.27 -1.18 -26.64
C TYR A 219 1.01 0.05 -26.17
N ASP A 220 0.50 0.66 -25.10
CA ASP A 220 1.13 1.79 -24.43
C ASP A 220 2.08 1.29 -23.32
N VAL A 221 3.19 2.01 -23.17
CA VAL A 221 4.16 1.81 -22.10
C VAL A 221 4.10 3.03 -21.18
N ASP A 222 3.73 2.79 -19.93
CA ASP A 222 3.70 3.79 -18.86
C ASP A 222 4.75 3.45 -17.80
N PHE A 223 6.00 3.84 -18.04
CA PHE A 223 7.12 3.57 -17.15
C PHE A 223 7.30 4.70 -16.12
N VAL A 224 7.50 4.32 -14.86
CA VAL A 224 7.72 5.25 -13.76
C VAL A 224 8.98 4.83 -13.00
N ALA A 225 9.81 5.82 -12.64
CA ALA A 225 10.88 5.67 -11.68
C ALA A 225 10.87 6.84 -10.69
N VAL A 226 11.29 6.59 -9.46
CA VAL A 226 11.31 7.62 -8.40
C VAL A 226 12.70 7.67 -7.80
N SER A 227 13.24 8.87 -7.68
CA SER A 227 14.44 9.16 -6.89
C SER A 227 14.04 9.93 -5.63
N THR A 228 14.57 9.48 -4.50
CA THR A 228 14.42 10.18 -3.22
C THR A 228 15.71 10.90 -2.82
N VAL A 229 16.78 10.88 -3.62
CA VAL A 229 18.11 11.41 -3.25
C VAL A 229 18.06 12.86 -2.75
N HIS A 230 17.21 13.68 -3.36
CA HIS A 230 17.06 15.11 -3.05
C HIS A 230 15.88 15.41 -2.11
N TRP A 231 15.40 14.43 -1.34
CA TRP A 231 14.23 14.58 -0.47
C TRP A 231 14.33 15.73 0.55
N GLN A 232 15.55 16.11 0.96
CA GLN A 232 15.81 17.22 1.89
C GLN A 232 15.79 18.60 1.22
N ASP A 233 15.95 18.66 -0.09
CA ASP A 233 15.90 19.92 -0.83
C ASP A 233 14.43 20.29 -1.06
N ALA A 234 13.93 21.27 -0.31
CA ALA A 234 12.53 21.70 -0.40
C ALA A 234 12.14 22.25 -1.80
N SER A 235 13.11 22.60 -2.65
CA SER A 235 12.85 23.04 -4.03
C SER A 235 12.75 21.88 -5.03
N ILE A 236 13.23 20.69 -4.66
CA ILE A 236 13.25 19.49 -5.51
C ILE A 236 12.39 18.38 -4.91
N GLY A 237 12.69 17.96 -3.68
CA GLY A 237 12.02 16.87 -2.98
C GLY A 237 12.25 15.52 -3.66
N LEU A 238 11.18 14.74 -3.76
CA LEU A 238 11.17 13.49 -4.51
C LEU A 238 11.05 13.79 -6.00
N VAL A 239 11.84 13.11 -6.81
CA VAL A 239 11.77 13.24 -8.27
C VAL A 239 11.05 12.03 -8.84
N ARG A 240 9.93 12.27 -9.50
CA ARG A 240 9.16 11.26 -10.23
C ARG A 240 9.40 11.43 -11.73
N LEU A 241 10.01 10.43 -12.33
CA LEU A 241 10.27 10.33 -13.76
C LEU A 241 9.22 9.44 -14.42
N GLU A 242 8.46 9.99 -15.36
CA GLU A 242 7.42 9.30 -16.11
C GLU A 242 7.82 9.27 -17.59
N ILE A 243 8.07 8.07 -18.12
CA ILE A 243 8.41 7.86 -19.52
C ILE A 243 7.27 7.11 -20.18
N THR A 244 6.65 7.75 -21.16
CA THR A 244 5.52 7.20 -21.93
C THR A 244 5.89 7.05 -23.40
N PHE A 245 5.43 5.96 -24.01
CA PHE A 245 5.51 5.76 -25.46
C PHE A 245 4.58 4.64 -25.90
N LYS A 246 4.22 4.64 -27.19
CA LYS A 246 3.43 3.59 -27.80
C LYS A 246 4.33 2.64 -28.59
N VAL A 247 4.16 1.34 -28.40
CA VAL A 247 4.81 0.32 -29.23
C VAL A 247 3.85 -0.14 -30.32
N GLU A 248 4.33 -0.19 -31.56
CA GLU A 248 3.60 -0.75 -32.71
C GLU A 248 4.37 -1.87 -33.39
N GLY A 249 3.64 -2.76 -34.06
CA GLY A 249 4.24 -3.87 -34.81
C GLY A 249 4.83 -4.97 -33.92
N ASN A 250 4.33 -5.14 -32.69
CA ASN A 250 4.71 -6.21 -31.77
C ASN A 250 4.17 -7.57 -32.25
N ARG A 251 4.73 -8.07 -33.35
CA ARG A 251 4.35 -9.34 -33.97
C ARG A 251 5.38 -10.42 -33.63
N PRO A 252 4.93 -11.67 -33.42
CA PRO A 252 5.84 -12.76 -33.13
C PRO A 252 6.85 -12.95 -34.28
N PRO A 253 8.15 -13.02 -33.96
CA PRO A 253 9.16 -13.44 -34.93
C PRO A 253 8.87 -14.84 -35.46
N THR A 254 9.36 -15.16 -36.66
CA THR A 254 9.14 -16.45 -37.33
C THR A 254 9.58 -17.67 -36.52
N GLU A 255 10.58 -17.47 -35.68
CA GLU A 255 11.21 -18.47 -34.81
C GLU A 255 10.52 -18.61 -33.45
N PHE A 256 9.59 -17.71 -33.11
CA PHE A 256 8.89 -17.74 -31.83
C PHE A 256 7.69 -18.69 -31.89
N ASP A 257 7.73 -19.74 -31.07
CA ASP A 257 6.63 -20.68 -30.95
C ASP A 257 5.54 -20.15 -30.00
N VAL A 258 4.55 -19.47 -30.59
CA VAL A 258 3.41 -18.90 -29.87
C VAL A 258 2.62 -19.99 -29.13
N ALA A 259 2.42 -21.16 -29.73
CA ALA A 259 1.62 -22.23 -29.15
C ALA A 259 2.33 -22.86 -27.94
N ALA A 260 3.65 -23.04 -28.01
CA ALA A 260 4.44 -23.50 -26.88
C ALA A 260 4.42 -22.48 -25.73
N PHE A 261 4.58 -21.18 -26.03
CA PHE A 261 4.50 -20.12 -25.02
C PHE A 261 3.13 -20.09 -24.34
N GLU A 262 2.03 -20.13 -25.10
CA GLU A 262 0.67 -20.17 -24.54
C GLU A 262 0.45 -21.41 -23.67
N THR A 263 0.97 -22.56 -24.10
CA THR A 263 0.92 -23.80 -23.30
C THR A 263 1.66 -23.64 -21.98
N GLU A 264 2.88 -23.09 -22.00
CA GLU A 264 3.68 -22.81 -20.81
C GLU A 264 2.96 -21.84 -19.85
N GLN A 265 2.39 -20.75 -20.36
CA GLN A 265 1.62 -19.80 -19.55
C GLN A 265 0.37 -20.45 -18.92
N ASN A 266 -0.33 -21.31 -19.68
CA ASN A 266 -1.49 -22.04 -19.18
C ASN A 266 -1.13 -23.07 -18.10
N GLU A 267 -0.02 -23.77 -18.26
CA GLU A 267 0.49 -24.70 -17.24
C GLU A 267 0.89 -23.96 -15.97
N ALA A 268 1.62 -22.84 -16.10
CA ALA A 268 1.99 -21.99 -14.97
C ALA A 268 0.74 -21.47 -14.24
N ARG A 269 -0.25 -20.96 -14.97
CA ARG A 269 -1.52 -20.50 -14.40
C ARG A 269 -2.25 -21.62 -13.64
N THR A 270 -2.29 -22.82 -14.22
CA THR A 270 -2.95 -23.98 -13.59
C THR A 270 -2.26 -24.32 -12.26
N LYS A 271 -0.93 -24.38 -12.25
CA LYS A 271 -0.15 -24.61 -11.02
C LYS A 271 -0.40 -23.53 -9.98
N ALA A 272 -0.43 -22.25 -10.37
CA ALA A 272 -0.71 -21.14 -9.46
C ALA A 272 -2.11 -21.26 -8.82
N VAL A 273 -3.13 -21.56 -9.62
CA VAL A 273 -4.51 -21.79 -9.14
C VAL A 273 -4.58 -22.97 -8.17
N GLU A 274 -3.87 -24.06 -8.44
CA GLU A 274 -3.81 -25.21 -7.54
C GLU A 274 -3.15 -24.86 -6.20
N LEU A 275 -2.07 -24.08 -6.22
CA LEU A 275 -1.44 -23.56 -4.99
C LEU A 275 -2.41 -22.70 -4.19
N LEU A 276 -3.17 -21.80 -4.82
CA LEU A 276 -4.19 -21.01 -4.10
C LEU A 276 -5.28 -21.87 -3.48
N LYS A 277 -5.72 -22.94 -4.16
CA LYS A 277 -6.69 -23.89 -3.60
C LYS A 277 -6.13 -24.58 -2.35
N LYS A 278 -4.86 -24.97 -2.37
CA LYS A 278 -4.20 -25.57 -1.19
C LYS A 278 -4.06 -24.57 -0.04
N LEU A 279 -3.68 -23.33 -0.33
CA LEU A 279 -3.57 -22.25 0.65
C LEU A 279 -4.92 -21.98 1.33
N ASN A 280 -5.99 -21.81 0.54
CA ASN A 280 -7.34 -21.65 1.05
C ASN A 280 -7.79 -22.87 1.87
N HIS A 281 -7.58 -24.09 1.37
CA HIS A 281 -7.91 -25.29 2.12
C HIS A 281 -7.19 -25.38 3.47
N THR A 282 -5.90 -25.04 3.50
CA THR A 282 -5.10 -25.03 4.73
C THR A 282 -5.62 -23.98 5.72
N TRP A 283 -6.04 -22.82 5.21
CA TRP A 283 -6.69 -21.77 6.02
C TRP A 283 -8.06 -22.23 6.54
N ASP A 284 -8.88 -22.88 5.73
CA ASP A 284 -10.19 -23.41 6.14
C ASP A 284 -10.08 -24.50 7.21
N LEU A 285 -8.99 -25.28 7.21
CA LEU A 285 -8.70 -26.24 8.28
C LEU A 285 -8.33 -25.55 9.59
N TRP A 286 -7.65 -24.41 9.52
CA TRP A 286 -7.38 -23.59 10.69
C TRP A 286 -8.66 -22.96 11.25
N ASP A 287 -9.48 -22.37 10.39
CA ASP A 287 -10.74 -21.68 10.77
C ASP A 287 -11.73 -22.64 11.44
N ARG A 288 -11.72 -23.92 11.05
CA ARG A 288 -12.50 -25.00 11.67
C ARG A 288 -11.83 -25.65 12.89
N GLU A 289 -10.72 -25.09 13.36
CA GLU A 289 -9.92 -25.59 14.49
C GLU A 289 -9.37 -27.03 14.28
N GLU A 290 -9.25 -27.49 13.03
CA GLU A 290 -8.76 -28.82 12.66
C GLU A 290 -7.22 -28.89 12.57
N LEU A 291 -6.56 -27.74 12.35
CA LEU A 291 -5.10 -27.60 12.37
C LEU A 291 -4.66 -26.47 13.30
N GLY A 292 -3.67 -26.74 14.15
CA GLY A 292 -3.05 -25.71 15.00
C GLY A 292 -2.12 -24.77 14.23
N ASN A 293 -1.96 -23.54 14.72
CA ASN A 293 -1.20 -22.44 14.08
C ASN A 293 0.14 -22.88 13.47
N ARG A 294 0.99 -23.58 14.23
CA ARG A 294 2.32 -24.00 13.75
C ARG A 294 2.26 -24.89 12.51
N SER A 295 1.29 -25.80 12.45
CA SER A 295 1.11 -26.71 11.32
C SER A 295 0.60 -25.96 10.09
N VAL A 296 -0.31 -25.01 10.29
CA VAL A 296 -0.88 -24.14 9.26
C VAL A 296 0.23 -23.28 8.66
N CYS A 297 0.98 -22.55 9.49
CA CYS A 297 2.11 -21.73 9.04
C CYS A 297 3.12 -22.55 8.24
N LYS A 298 3.53 -23.72 8.74
CA LYS A 298 4.47 -24.58 8.04
C LYS A 298 3.97 -25.00 6.65
N GLN A 299 2.70 -25.38 6.54
CA GLN A 299 2.11 -25.81 5.26
C GLN A 299 1.97 -24.64 4.30
N MET A 300 1.40 -23.52 4.77
CA MET A 300 1.21 -22.33 3.95
C MET A 300 2.54 -21.77 3.46
N LEU A 301 3.57 -21.66 4.32
CA LEU A 301 4.89 -21.17 3.92
C LEU A 301 5.53 -22.06 2.84
N ALA A 302 5.33 -23.38 2.89
CA ALA A 302 5.83 -24.28 1.86
C ALA A 302 5.12 -24.05 0.51
N ASP A 303 3.79 -23.91 0.51
CA ASP A 303 3.03 -23.61 -0.71
C ASP A 303 3.31 -22.18 -1.24
N LEU A 304 3.55 -21.21 -0.35
CA LEU A 304 3.93 -19.84 -0.70
C LEU A 304 5.33 -19.79 -1.33
N ASP A 305 6.28 -20.58 -0.85
CA ASP A 305 7.60 -20.67 -1.49
C ASP A 305 7.51 -21.23 -2.91
N LEU A 306 6.64 -22.22 -3.15
CA LEU A 306 6.37 -22.72 -4.50
C LEU A 306 5.70 -21.66 -5.39
N LEU A 307 4.76 -20.88 -4.84
CA LEU A 307 4.11 -19.78 -5.57
C LEU A 307 5.12 -18.67 -5.91
N ARG A 308 6.04 -18.36 -4.99
CA ARG A 308 7.13 -17.42 -5.20
C ARG A 308 8.04 -17.87 -6.32
N GLN A 309 8.52 -19.11 -6.31
CA GLN A 309 9.37 -19.66 -7.37
C GLN A 309 8.68 -19.61 -8.74
N LEU A 310 7.37 -19.87 -8.78
CA LEU A 310 6.57 -19.77 -9.99
C LEU A 310 6.45 -18.31 -10.48
N ALA A 311 6.21 -17.37 -9.56
CA ALA A 311 6.15 -15.94 -9.88
C ALA A 311 7.51 -15.39 -10.32
N GLU A 312 8.63 -15.84 -9.74
CA GLU A 312 9.97 -15.49 -10.17
C GLU A 312 10.27 -16.03 -11.58
N SER A 313 9.78 -17.22 -11.91
CA SER A 313 9.95 -17.84 -13.24
C SER A 313 9.06 -17.23 -14.31
N HIS A 314 7.88 -16.74 -13.92
CA HIS A 314 6.90 -16.11 -14.82
C HIS A 314 6.40 -14.77 -14.24
N PRO A 315 7.26 -13.74 -14.13
CA PRO A 315 6.97 -12.53 -13.36
C PRO A 315 5.74 -11.77 -13.86
N ARG A 316 5.48 -11.83 -15.16
CA ARG A 316 4.36 -11.13 -15.83
C ARG A 316 3.13 -12.00 -16.04
N LEU A 317 3.11 -13.23 -15.52
CA LEU A 317 1.95 -14.11 -15.63
C LEU A 317 0.72 -13.41 -15.03
N ASP A 318 -0.34 -13.33 -15.85
CA ASP A 318 -1.60 -12.67 -15.50
C ASP A 318 -1.39 -11.27 -14.91
N GLN A 319 -0.53 -10.47 -15.55
CA GLN A 319 -0.23 -9.08 -15.18
C GLN A 319 0.29 -8.91 -13.74
N GLY A 320 1.00 -9.93 -13.23
CA GLY A 320 1.58 -9.88 -11.89
C GLY A 320 0.61 -10.18 -10.75
N ARG A 321 -0.61 -10.65 -11.06
CA ARG A 321 -1.63 -11.05 -10.07
C ARG A 321 -1.10 -12.00 -9.00
N TRP A 322 -0.17 -12.87 -9.36
CA TRP A 322 0.40 -13.87 -8.46
C TRP A 322 1.30 -13.27 -7.37
N TRP A 323 1.96 -12.13 -7.64
CA TRP A 323 2.69 -11.37 -6.62
C TRP A 323 1.75 -10.79 -5.57
N ALA A 324 0.59 -10.29 -6.00
CA ALA A 324 -0.41 -9.77 -5.09
C ALA A 324 -0.99 -10.87 -4.18
N HIS A 325 -1.30 -12.04 -4.75
CA HIS A 325 -1.73 -13.21 -3.97
C HIS A 325 -0.66 -13.68 -3.00
N LEU A 326 0.61 -13.72 -3.44
CA LEU A 326 1.73 -14.11 -2.60
C LEU A 326 1.78 -13.25 -1.33
N GLY A 327 1.73 -11.92 -1.47
CA GLY A 327 1.71 -11.02 -0.31
C GLY A 327 0.42 -11.11 0.52
N GLY A 328 -0.74 -11.25 -0.11
CA GLY A 328 -2.03 -11.42 0.60
C GLY A 328 -2.09 -12.68 1.48
N PHE A 329 -1.56 -13.81 1.01
CA PHE A 329 -1.52 -15.04 1.82
C PHE A 329 -0.42 -15.03 2.88
N HIS A 330 0.68 -14.29 2.69
CA HIS A 330 1.63 -14.05 3.79
C HIS A 330 0.97 -13.29 4.94
N MET A 331 -0.04 -12.44 4.69
CA MET A 331 -0.79 -11.77 5.75
C MET A 331 -1.61 -12.77 6.59
N ASN A 332 -2.09 -13.85 5.97
CA ASN A 332 -2.74 -14.93 6.72
C ASN A 332 -1.76 -15.65 7.65
N VAL A 333 -0.54 -15.94 7.17
CA VAL A 333 0.54 -16.48 8.02
C VAL A 333 0.87 -15.50 9.16
N HIS A 334 0.93 -14.19 8.85
CA HIS A 334 1.21 -13.15 9.84
C HIS A 334 0.19 -13.11 10.99
N LYS A 335 -1.10 -13.32 10.68
CA LYS A 335 -2.17 -13.41 11.70
C LYS A 335 -1.95 -14.54 12.71
N LEU A 336 -1.17 -15.55 12.38
CA LEU A 336 -0.90 -16.73 13.21
C LEU A 336 0.38 -16.61 14.05
N LEU A 337 0.83 -15.38 14.31
CA LEU A 337 1.99 -15.01 15.14
C LEU A 337 3.37 -15.32 14.53
N GLU A 338 3.43 -15.55 13.22
CA GLU A 338 4.68 -15.55 12.47
C GLU A 338 4.96 -14.13 11.96
N ASN A 339 6.19 -13.63 12.09
CA ASN A 339 6.51 -12.28 11.60
C ASN A 339 6.84 -12.30 10.10
N THR A 340 5.81 -12.25 9.25
CA THR A 340 5.95 -12.23 7.79
C THR A 340 5.48 -10.91 7.15
N LEU A 341 5.41 -9.82 7.93
CA LEU A 341 4.91 -8.53 7.44
C LEU A 341 5.81 -7.95 6.34
N PHE A 342 7.12 -8.14 6.46
CA PHE A 342 8.09 -7.71 5.44
C PHE A 342 7.82 -8.37 4.09
N GLU A 343 7.59 -9.69 4.06
CA GLU A 343 7.25 -10.42 2.85
C GLU A 343 5.92 -9.95 2.25
N CYS A 344 4.92 -9.65 3.10
CA CYS A 344 3.65 -9.08 2.64
C CYS A 344 3.89 -7.76 1.87
N GLU A 345 4.60 -6.83 2.51
CA GLU A 345 4.91 -5.51 1.95
C GLU A 345 5.77 -5.61 0.70
N LEU A 346 6.78 -6.49 0.69
CA LEU A 346 7.67 -6.70 -0.46
C LEU A 346 6.88 -7.14 -1.70
N TYR A 347 6.07 -8.20 -1.58
CA TYR A 347 5.36 -8.77 -2.73
C TYR A 347 4.18 -7.91 -3.18
N LEU A 348 3.44 -7.32 -2.24
CA LEU A 348 2.37 -6.38 -2.56
C LEU A 348 2.95 -5.12 -3.21
N GLY A 349 4.03 -4.57 -2.67
CA GLY A 349 4.73 -3.43 -3.26
C GLY A 349 5.17 -3.71 -4.70
N TYR A 350 5.79 -4.87 -4.95
CA TYR A 350 6.17 -5.25 -6.30
C TYR A 350 4.97 -5.39 -7.25
N SER A 351 3.83 -5.90 -6.77
CA SER A 351 2.62 -6.02 -7.59
C SER A 351 2.03 -4.68 -8.05
N LEU A 352 2.25 -3.57 -7.32
CA LEU A 352 1.86 -2.22 -7.76
C LEU A 352 2.59 -1.80 -9.06
N THR A 353 3.72 -2.44 -9.38
CA THR A 353 4.55 -2.07 -10.53
C THR A 353 4.01 -2.57 -11.88
N PHE A 354 2.99 -3.44 -11.91
CA PHE A 354 2.52 -4.05 -13.17
C PHE A 354 1.58 -3.18 -14.00
N GLY A 355 0.91 -2.21 -13.38
CA GLY A 355 0.04 -1.25 -14.08
C GLY A 355 -1.31 -1.83 -14.53
N ASP A 356 -1.76 -2.92 -13.90
CA ASP A 356 -3.12 -3.45 -14.06
C ASP A 356 -4.00 -2.99 -12.89
N ASP A 357 -5.14 -2.36 -13.20
CA ASP A 357 -6.01 -1.75 -12.19
C ASP A 357 -6.65 -2.78 -11.25
N GLY A 358 -6.98 -3.98 -11.77
CA GLY A 358 -7.55 -5.06 -10.97
C GLY A 358 -6.55 -5.65 -9.98
N VAL A 359 -5.31 -5.88 -10.44
CA VAL A 359 -4.20 -6.30 -9.57
C VAL A 359 -3.93 -5.24 -8.52
N ARG A 360 -3.82 -3.97 -8.92
CA ARG A 360 -3.56 -2.86 -8.01
C ARG A 360 -4.66 -2.72 -6.94
N TYR A 361 -5.93 -2.77 -7.33
CA TYR A 361 -7.03 -2.66 -6.39
C TYR A 361 -6.98 -3.78 -5.33
N TYR A 362 -6.78 -5.02 -5.76
CA TYR A 362 -6.60 -6.15 -4.84
C TYR A 362 -5.38 -5.98 -3.94
N THR A 363 -4.28 -5.46 -4.47
CA THR A 363 -3.06 -5.17 -3.72
C THR A 363 -3.29 -4.12 -2.64
N GLU A 364 -3.95 -3.01 -2.95
CA GLU A 364 -4.22 -1.93 -2.00
C GLU A 364 -5.15 -2.41 -0.87
N GLU A 365 -6.21 -3.18 -1.17
CA GLU A 365 -7.06 -3.77 -0.13
C GLU A 365 -6.28 -4.61 0.88
N ASN A 366 -5.25 -5.35 0.44
CA ASN A 366 -4.36 -6.10 1.31
C ASN A 366 -3.36 -5.18 2.04
N LEU A 367 -2.81 -4.16 1.37
CA LEU A 367 -1.90 -3.18 1.96
C LEU A 367 -2.55 -2.35 3.07
N ARG A 368 -3.86 -2.11 3.01
CA ARG A 368 -4.61 -1.53 4.14
C ARG A 368 -4.38 -2.32 5.42
N GLY A 369 -4.49 -3.65 5.34
CA GLY A 369 -4.24 -4.55 6.46
C GLY A 369 -2.78 -4.52 6.91
N CYS A 370 -1.82 -4.57 5.99
CA CYS A 370 -0.39 -4.44 6.29
C CYS A 370 -0.09 -3.15 7.03
N TYR A 371 -0.59 -2.03 6.53
CA TYR A 371 -0.37 -0.71 7.09
C TYR A 371 -0.91 -0.58 8.52
N GLN A 372 -2.11 -1.10 8.78
CA GLN A 372 -2.65 -1.17 10.15
C GLN A 372 -1.79 -2.03 11.08
N LYS A 373 -1.21 -3.14 10.60
CA LYS A 373 -0.29 -3.96 11.39
C LYS A 373 1.01 -3.23 11.69
N ARG A 374 1.54 -2.49 10.72
CA ARG A 374 2.74 -1.66 10.89
C ARG A 374 2.55 -0.56 11.93
N LEU A 375 1.38 0.09 11.92
CA LEU A 375 0.94 1.06 12.92
C LEU A 375 0.87 0.46 14.32
N LEU A 376 0.24 -0.72 14.45
CA LEU A 376 0.15 -1.46 15.70
C LEU A 376 1.53 -1.86 16.23
N GLU A 377 2.43 -2.30 15.35
CA GLU A 377 3.78 -2.68 15.72
C GLU A 377 4.59 -1.47 16.18
N ALA A 378 4.54 -0.34 15.47
CA ALA A 378 5.18 0.89 15.91
C ALA A 378 4.64 1.34 17.27
N ALA A 379 3.32 1.36 17.48
CA ALA A 379 2.72 1.69 18.78
C ALA A 379 3.26 0.81 19.92
N ARG A 380 3.47 -0.49 19.67
CA ARG A 380 4.04 -1.42 20.65
C ARG A 380 5.49 -1.08 21.00
N PHE A 381 6.32 -0.81 20.00
CA PHE A 381 7.74 -0.49 20.24
C PHE A 381 7.89 0.87 20.91
N MET A 382 7.13 1.87 20.48
CA MET A 382 7.07 3.16 21.16
C MET A 382 6.62 3.01 22.62
N TRP A 383 5.65 2.13 22.90
CA TRP A 383 5.26 1.85 24.29
C TRP A 383 6.43 1.26 25.10
N TYR A 384 7.26 0.38 24.54
CA TYR A 384 8.46 -0.11 25.20
C TYR A 384 9.50 1.00 25.44
N ASP A 385 9.75 1.85 24.44
CA ASP A 385 10.67 2.99 24.56
C ASP A 385 10.19 3.96 25.65
N GLY A 386 8.88 4.26 25.69
CA GLY A 386 8.28 5.10 26.72
C GLY A 386 8.42 4.50 28.12
N LEU A 387 8.32 3.17 28.26
CA LEU A 387 8.58 2.49 29.53
C LEU A 387 10.05 2.57 29.95
N GLU A 388 10.99 2.53 29.01
CA GLU A 388 12.41 2.71 29.31
C GLU A 388 12.69 4.13 29.83
N HIS A 389 12.19 5.16 29.16
CA HIS A 389 12.27 6.54 29.63
C HIS A 389 11.60 6.72 31.01
N LEU A 390 10.44 6.09 31.23
CA LEU A 390 9.76 6.09 32.52
C LEU A 390 10.65 5.50 33.62
N LEU A 391 11.32 4.37 33.37
CA LEU A 391 12.22 3.74 34.34
C LEU A 391 13.50 4.56 34.62
N GLN A 392 13.88 5.44 33.70
CA GLN A 392 15.03 6.34 33.82
C GLN A 392 14.70 7.69 34.46
N ASN A 393 13.44 7.89 34.88
CA ASN A 393 12.90 9.15 35.40
C ASN A 393 12.83 10.28 34.35
N GLU A 394 12.77 9.94 33.07
CA GLU A 394 12.66 10.89 31.97
C GLU A 394 11.18 11.13 31.60
N TRP A 395 10.46 11.80 32.49
CA TRP A 395 8.99 11.84 32.45
C TRP A 395 8.41 12.51 31.20
N ASP A 396 8.96 13.65 30.79
CA ASP A 396 8.47 14.39 29.62
C ASP A 396 8.60 13.55 28.34
N SER A 397 9.77 12.92 28.15
CA SER A 397 10.04 12.01 27.04
C SER A 397 9.07 10.82 27.05
N ALA A 398 8.88 10.18 28.21
CA ALA A 398 7.95 9.06 28.35
C ALA A 398 6.51 9.47 27.98
N ILE A 399 6.03 10.60 28.50
CA ILE A 399 4.68 11.12 28.21
C ILE A 399 4.52 11.39 26.72
N GLU A 400 5.47 12.10 26.08
CA GLU A 400 5.40 12.37 24.65
C GLU A 400 5.33 11.07 23.84
N ILE A 401 6.20 10.10 24.16
CA ILE A 401 6.24 8.81 23.45
C ILE A 401 4.93 8.04 23.61
N PHE A 402 4.35 7.98 24.82
CA PHE A 402 3.05 7.30 25.03
C PHE A 402 1.92 7.97 24.24
N GLN A 403 1.89 9.31 24.20
CA GLN A 403 0.90 10.04 23.40
C GLN A 403 1.05 9.72 21.91
N GLN A 404 2.28 9.70 21.40
CA GLN A 404 2.53 9.33 20.00
C GLN A 404 2.18 7.86 19.73
N ALA A 405 2.47 6.94 20.66
CA ALA A 405 2.10 5.53 20.55
C ALA A 405 0.57 5.36 20.48
N ALA A 406 -0.19 6.11 21.29
CA ALA A 406 -1.65 6.12 21.26
C ALA A 406 -2.20 6.60 19.91
N LEU A 407 -1.60 7.64 19.31
CA LEU A 407 -1.99 8.12 17.97
C LEU A 407 -1.73 7.10 16.85
N LYS A 408 -0.74 6.22 17.02
CA LYS A 408 -0.47 5.12 16.08
C LYS A 408 -1.29 3.87 16.35
N LYS A 409 -1.99 3.78 17.48
CA LYS A 409 -2.80 2.60 17.80
C LYS A 409 -4.09 2.59 16.98
N ASP A 410 -3.95 2.27 15.70
CA ASP A 410 -5.06 2.01 14.78
C ASP A 410 -5.10 0.51 14.42
N GLY A 411 -6.30 -0.02 14.18
CA GLY A 411 -6.50 -1.41 13.76
C GLY A 411 -6.61 -2.47 14.87
N TRP A 412 -6.87 -3.69 14.42
CA TRP A 412 -7.19 -4.87 15.25
C TRP A 412 -5.98 -5.82 15.34
N GLY A 413 -5.63 -6.29 16.53
CA GLY A 413 -4.54 -7.25 16.71
C GLY A 413 -4.01 -7.34 18.14
N TRP A 414 -3.16 -8.33 18.38
CA TRP A 414 -2.56 -8.63 19.68
C TRP A 414 -1.13 -8.09 19.71
N ALA A 415 -0.92 -6.91 20.29
CA ALA A 415 0.44 -6.37 20.47
C ALA A 415 0.49 -5.42 21.68
N VAL A 416 -0.29 -4.34 21.61
CA VAL A 416 -0.49 -3.35 22.67
C VAL A 416 -1.91 -2.80 22.55
N ASN A 417 -2.59 -2.57 23.68
CA ASN A 417 -3.91 -1.94 23.72
C ASN A 417 -3.80 -0.50 24.18
N HIS A 418 -4.84 0.28 23.89
CA HIS A 418 -4.97 1.65 24.41
C HIS A 418 -4.83 1.72 25.94
N GLY A 419 -5.40 0.74 26.65
CA GLY A 419 -5.30 0.67 28.11
C GLY A 419 -3.86 0.58 28.61
N ASP A 420 -3.01 -0.22 27.95
CA ASP A 420 -1.60 -0.37 28.32
C ASP A 420 -0.87 0.97 28.20
N ILE A 421 -1.07 1.67 27.08
CA ILE A 421 -0.45 2.97 26.79
C ILE A 421 -0.96 4.06 27.75
N TRP A 422 -2.27 4.18 27.93
CA TRP A 422 -2.88 5.22 28.76
C TRP A 422 -2.55 5.06 30.24
N LEU A 423 -2.49 3.83 30.75
CA LEU A 423 -2.06 3.56 32.12
C LEU A 423 -0.59 3.96 32.32
N SER A 424 0.29 3.62 31.37
CA SER A 424 1.69 4.04 31.42
C SER A 424 1.84 5.57 31.37
N GLU A 425 1.09 6.26 30.51
CA GLU A 425 1.06 7.73 30.46
C GLU A 425 0.59 8.35 31.79
N ALA A 426 -0.50 7.83 32.37
CA ALA A 426 -1.03 8.32 33.63
C ALA A 426 -0.02 8.18 34.77
N VAL A 427 0.68 7.05 34.84
CA VAL A 427 1.75 6.83 35.83
C VAL A 427 2.88 7.85 35.63
N ALA A 428 3.33 8.07 34.39
CA ALA A 428 4.37 9.06 34.08
C ALA A 428 3.98 10.47 34.57
N ARG A 429 2.75 10.90 34.29
CA ARG A 429 2.21 12.20 34.74
C ARG A 429 2.12 12.32 36.26
N MET A 430 1.71 11.26 36.95
CA MET A 430 1.63 11.25 38.41
C MET A 430 3.01 11.37 39.05
N LEU A 431 4.00 10.63 38.55
CA LEU A 431 5.38 10.68 39.04
C LEU A 431 6.02 12.05 38.78
N GLN A 432 5.85 12.60 37.57
CA GLN A 432 6.27 13.96 37.23
C GLN A 432 5.67 15.00 38.19
N GLY A 433 4.35 14.93 38.42
CA GLY A 433 3.66 15.84 39.33
C GLY A 433 4.14 15.73 40.77
N ALA A 434 4.43 14.51 41.24
CA ALA A 434 4.99 14.28 42.57
C ALA A 434 6.40 14.89 42.70
N GLU A 435 7.27 14.72 41.71
CA GLU A 435 8.62 15.30 41.73
C GLU A 435 8.59 16.83 41.71
N VAL A 436 7.78 17.44 40.83
CA VAL A 436 7.62 18.90 40.78
C VAL A 436 7.07 19.42 42.11
N GLY A 437 6.11 18.70 42.72
CA GLY A 437 5.57 19.03 44.04
C GLY A 437 6.62 18.97 45.15
N LEU A 438 7.53 17.99 45.10
CA LEU A 438 8.65 17.85 46.04
C LEU A 438 9.73 18.94 45.84
N GLN A 439 9.97 19.39 44.61
CA GLN A 439 10.92 20.46 44.32
C GLN A 439 10.37 21.87 44.63
N GLY A 440 9.07 22.08 44.49
CA GLY A 440 8.37 23.33 44.82
C GLY A 440 8.10 23.53 46.32
N SER A 441 8.26 22.47 47.12
CA SER A 441 8.08 22.48 48.58
C SER A 441 9.45 22.41 49.23
N GLN A 442 9.89 23.42 50.00
CA GLN A 442 10.94 23.14 50.98
C GLN A 442 10.39 22.04 51.91
N PRO A 443 11.08 20.89 52.05
CA PRO A 443 10.51 19.74 52.73
C PRO A 443 10.50 20.02 54.24
N GLN A 444 9.37 20.51 54.75
CA GLN A 444 9.03 20.29 56.15
C GLN A 444 8.44 18.89 56.28
N GLY A 445 9.33 17.95 56.56
CA GLY A 445 9.04 16.71 57.28
C GLY A 445 7.90 15.86 56.73
N THR A 446 8.23 14.96 55.81
CA THR A 446 7.51 13.68 55.69
C THR A 446 8.54 12.58 55.54
N GLU A 447 8.89 11.97 56.68
CA GLU A 447 9.46 10.63 56.74
C GLU A 447 8.50 9.68 56.03
N TRP A 448 8.96 9.07 54.94
CA TRP A 448 8.31 7.88 54.40
C TRP A 448 8.79 6.68 55.23
N ILE A 449 7.84 5.91 55.73
CA ILE A 449 8.04 4.75 56.59
C ILE A 449 8.87 3.69 55.84
N GLU A 450 9.90 3.17 56.51
CA GLU A 450 10.81 2.09 56.05
C GLU A 450 10.12 0.81 55.58
#